data_AF-A0A537ULS0-F1
#
_entry.id   AF-A0A537ULS0-F1
#
_cell.length_a   1.000
_cell.length_b   1.000
_cell.length_c   1.000
_cell.angle_alpha   90.00
_cell.angle_beta   90.00
_cell.angle_gamma   90.00
#
_symmetry.space_group_name_H-M   'P 1'
#
loop_
_entity.id
_entity.type
_entity.pdbx_description
1 polymer ?
#
loop_
_entity_poly.entity_id
_entity_poly.type
_entity_poly.pdbx_seq_one_letter_code
_entity_poly.pdbx_strand_id
1 'polypeptide(L)' 'MNNPELDDEYDNYVGTVYVMLMDHRMPEDAIYQYLYDTATGYIGVSPYEGLTEKCEKTAAILVGLRPQFETH' A
#
# COMPACT_ATOMS: atom_id res chain seq x y z
N MET A 1 -19.28 2.94 -12.82
CA MET A 1 -18.70 4.05 -13.59
C MET A 1 -17.19 3.87 -13.49
N ASN A 2 -16.50 3.57 -14.60
CA ASN A 2 -15.04 3.68 -14.63
C ASN A 2 -14.72 5.17 -14.68
N ASN A 3 -13.94 5.64 -13.71
CA ASN A 3 -13.37 6.98 -13.77
C ASN A 3 -11.87 6.81 -14.03
N PRO A 4 -11.41 6.99 -15.28
CA PRO A 4 -10.02 6.73 -15.64
C PRO A 4 -9.02 7.54 -14.81
N GLU A 5 -9.40 8.76 -14.37
CA GLU A 5 -8.54 9.58 -13.51
C GLU A 5 -8.35 8.98 -12.10
N LEU A 6 -9.39 8.34 -11.55
CA LEU A 6 -9.26 7.62 -10.28
C LEU A 6 -8.45 6.34 -10.47
N ASP A 7 -8.67 5.63 -11.58
CA ASP A 7 -7.92 4.41 -11.88
C ASP A 7 -6.40 4.70 -12.01
N ASP A 8 -6.03 5.80 -12.70
CA ASP A 8 -4.64 6.26 -12.82
C ASP A 8 -4.03 6.60 -11.44
N GLU A 9 -4.82 7.21 -10.56
CA GLU A 9 -4.39 7.57 -9.21
C GLU A 9 -4.19 6.33 -8.32
N TYR A 10 -5.10 5.36 -8.39
CA TYR A 10 -4.94 4.06 -7.71
C TYR A 10 -3.73 3.28 -8.24
N ASP A 11 -3.52 3.27 -9.55
CA ASP A 11 -2.35 2.63 -10.17
C ASP A 11 -1.04 3.26 -9.69
N ASN A 12 -1.00 4.58 -9.51
CA ASN A 12 0.17 5.26 -8.95
C ASN A 12 0.46 4.84 -7.49
N TYR A 13 -0.58 4.69 -6.66
CA TYR A 13 -0.41 4.20 -5.28
C TYR A 13 0.11 2.76 -5.23
N VAL A 14 -0.45 1.88 -6.06
CA VAL A 14 -0.01 0.49 -6.17
C VAL A 14 1.42 0.41 -6.68
N GLY A 15 1.77 1.18 -7.70
CA GLY A 15 3.13 1.26 -8.24
C GLY A 15 4.15 1.73 -7.20
N THR A 16 3.79 2.73 -6.38
CA THR A 16 4.66 3.22 -5.30
C THR A 16 4.90 2.15 -4.23
N VAL A 17 3.85 1.45 -3.78
CA VAL A 17 3.98 0.33 -2.82
C VAL A 17 4.86 -0.77 -3.39
N TYR A 18 4.71 -1.07 -4.68
CA TYR A 18 5.55 -2.07 -5.35
C TYR A 18 7.04 -1.68 -5.34
N VAL A 19 7.37 -0.43 -5.68
CA VAL A 19 8.76 0.08 -5.64
C VAL A 19 9.31 0.06 -4.21
N MET A 20 8.52 0.51 -3.23
CA MET A 20 8.89 0.44 -1.81
C MET A 20 9.20 -1.00 -1.39
N LEU A 21 8.36 -1.95 -1.81
CA LEU A 21 8.49 -3.36 -1.45
C LEU A 21 9.70 -4.03 -2.10
N MET A 22 9.89 -3.83 -3.41
CA MET A 22 10.81 -4.63 -4.22
C MET A 22 12.16 -3.97 -4.43
N ASP A 23 12.17 -2.71 -4.86
CA ASP A 23 13.41 -1.99 -5.19
C ASP A 23 14.07 -1.44 -3.92
N HIS A 24 13.29 -0.73 -3.11
CA HIS A 24 13.81 -0.08 -1.91
C HIS A 24 13.85 -0.99 -0.67
N ARG A 25 13.24 -2.18 -0.74
CA ARG A 25 13.16 -3.17 0.35
C ARG A 25 12.68 -2.57 1.69
N MET A 26 11.78 -1.60 1.62
CA MET A 26 11.28 -0.87 2.79
C MET A 26 10.72 -1.83 3.85
N PRO A 27 10.91 -1.54 5.14
CA PRO A 27 10.36 -2.34 6.22
C PRO A 27 8.82 -2.22 6.28
N GLU A 28 8.20 -3.13 7.04
CA GLU A 28 6.74 -3.23 7.18
C GLU A 28 6.09 -1.93 7.69
N ASP A 29 6.70 -1.28 8.67
CA ASP A 29 6.25 -0.02 9.25
C ASP A 29 6.22 1.12 8.23
N ALA A 30 7.21 1.20 7.33
CA ALA A 30 7.23 2.18 6.26
C ALA A 30 6.10 1.95 5.23
N ILE A 31 5.83 0.68 4.88
CA ILE A 31 4.73 0.33 3.97
C ILE A 31 3.38 0.60 4.65
N TYR A 32 3.23 0.26 5.93
CA TYR A 32 2.06 0.59 6.74
C TYR A 32 1.77 2.09 6.72
N GLN A 33 2.79 2.91 7.01
CA GLN A 33 2.64 4.36 7.09
C GLN A 33 2.18 4.93 5.74
N TYR A 34 2.78 4.48 4.64
CA TYR A 34 2.36 4.88 3.30
C TYR A 34 0.90 4.51 3.00
N LEU A 35 0.47 3.30 3.33
CA LEU A 35 -0.92 2.85 3.13
C LEU A 35 -1.90 3.68 3.95
N TYR A 36 -1.57 3.97 5.21
CA TYR A 36 -2.42 4.74 6.10
C TYR A 36 -2.55 6.20 5.65
N ASP A 37 -1.43 6.84 5.29
CA ASP A 37 -1.41 8.22 4.80
C ASP A 37 -2.14 8.34 3.46
N THR A 38 -2.02 7.33 2.59
CA THR A 38 -2.74 7.31 1.31
C THR A 38 -4.24 7.15 1.52
N ALA A 39 -4.66 6.24 2.40
CA ALA A 39 -6.07 6.03 2.70
C ALA A 39 -6.72 7.27 3.32
N THR A 40 -6.06 7.92 4.28
CA THR A 40 -6.63 9.04 5.04
C THR A 40 -6.43 10.39 4.38
N GLY A 41 -5.32 10.59 3.68
CA GLY A 41 -4.95 11.86 3.06
C GLY A 41 -5.44 12.01 1.62
N TYR A 42 -5.12 11.04 0.76
CA TYR A 42 -5.38 11.18 -0.68
C TYR A 42 -6.73 10.58 -1.11
N ILE A 43 -7.08 9.40 -0.61
CA ILE A 43 -8.38 8.76 -0.90
C ILE A 43 -9.50 9.41 -0.06
N GLY A 44 -9.16 10.03 1.07
CA GLY A 44 -10.13 10.70 1.94
C GLY A 44 -11.02 9.74 2.73
N VAL A 45 -10.55 8.52 2.98
CA VAL A 45 -11.22 7.58 3.88
C VAL A 45 -11.12 8.13 5.30
N SER A 46 -12.26 8.49 5.88
CA SER A 46 -12.32 8.90 7.29
C SER A 46 -11.70 7.82 8.18
N PRO A 47 -10.81 8.17 9.12
CA PRO A 47 -10.27 7.21 10.08
C PRO A 47 -11.41 6.50 10.81
N TYR A 48 -11.43 5.17 10.74
CA TYR A 48 -12.39 4.33 11.44
C TYR A 48 -11.68 3.21 12.20
N GLU A 49 -12.37 2.64 13.20
CA GLU A 49 -11.88 1.53 14.01
C GLU A 49 -11.65 0.31 13.09
N GLY A 50 -10.40 0.08 12.70
CA GLY A 50 -9.99 -0.99 11.80
C GLY A 50 -9.25 -0.53 10.54
N LEU A 51 -9.11 0.77 10.28
CA LEU A 51 -8.23 1.24 9.19
C LEU A 51 -6.77 0.91 9.49
N THR A 52 -6.30 1.24 10.70
CA THR A 52 -4.95 0.91 11.18
C THR A 52 -4.66 -0.59 11.06
N GLU A 53 -5.54 -1.45 11.58
CA GLU A 53 -5.37 -2.90 11.52
C GLU A 53 -5.32 -3.43 10.09
N LYS A 54 -6.12 -2.88 9.17
CA LYS A 54 -6.05 -3.25 7.75
C LYS A 54 -4.72 -2.84 7.12
N CYS A 55 -4.28 -1.61 7.34
CA CYS A 55 -2.99 -1.14 6.82
C CYS A 55 -1.83 -1.99 7.36
N GLU A 56 -1.85 -2.31 8.66
CA GLU A 56 -0.84 -3.18 9.30
C GLU A 56 -0.82 -4.57 8.68
N LYS A 57 -1.99 -5.23 8.61
CA LYS A 57 -2.10 -6.57 8.00
C LYS A 57 -1.66 -6.58 6.54
N THR A 58 -2.04 -5.57 5.76
CA THR A 58 -1.63 -5.47 4.36
C THR A 58 -0.12 -5.30 4.24
N ALA A 59 0.50 -4.43 5.05
CA ALA A 59 1.95 -4.26 5.05
C ALA A 59 2.68 -5.57 5.41
N ALA A 60 2.22 -6.27 6.45
CA ALA A 60 2.79 -7.56 6.87
C ALA A 60 2.72 -8.61 5.75
N ILE A 61 1.57 -8.73 5.08
CA ILE A 61 1.40 -9.63 3.94
C ILE A 61 2.37 -9.29 2.82
N LEU A 62 2.45 -8.02 2.42
CA LEU A 62 3.30 -7.58 1.32
C LEU A 62 4.78 -7.89 1.59
N VAL A 63 5.28 -7.55 2.78
CA VAL A 63 6.67 -7.87 3.17
C VAL A 63 6.90 -9.38 3.21
N GLY A 64 5.95 -10.15 3.73
CA GLY A 64 6.01 -11.61 3.77
C GLY A 64 6.01 -12.27 2.38
N LEU A 65 5.43 -11.62 1.36
CA LEU A 65 5.44 -12.09 -0.02
C LEU A 65 6.76 -11.79 -0.76
N ARG A 66 7.59 -10.86 -0.27
CA ARG A 66 8.85 -10.45 -0.94
C ARG A 66 9.72 -11.63 -1.39
N PRO A 67 10.00 -12.66 -0.57
CA PRO A 67 10.84 -13.78 -1.01
C PRO A 67 10.25 -14.57 -2.19
N GLN A 68 8.92 -14.57 -2.34
CA GLN A 68 8.23 -15.30 -3.41
C GLN A 68 8.40 -14.57 -4.76
N PHE A 69 8.52 -13.25 -4.75
CA PHE A 69 8.77 -12.44 -5.94
C PHE A 69 10.22 -12.50 -6.43
N GLU A 70 11.15 -12.94 -5.58
CA GLU A 70 12.58 -13.05 -5.91
C GLU A 70 12.94 -14.41 -6.55
N THR A 71 12.05 -15.40 -6.46
CA THR A 71 12.26 -16.76 -6.96
C THR A 71 11.84 -16.97 -8.44
N HIS A 72 11.78 -15.91 -9.23
CA HIS A 72 11.36 -15.94 -10.65
C HIS A 72 12.41 -15.35 -11.59
#